data_AF-A0A7S0N5Q9-F1
#
_entry.id   AF-A0A7S0N5Q9-F1
#
_cell.length_a   1.000
_cell.length_b   1.000
_cell.length_c   1.000
_cell.angle_alpha   90.00
_cell.angle_beta   90.00
_cell.angle_gamma   90.00
#
_symmetry.space_group_name_H-M   'P 1'
#
loop_
_entity.id
_entity.type
_entity.pdbx_description
1 polymer ?
#
loop_
_entity_poly.entity_id
_entity_poly.type
_entity_poly.pdbx_seq_one_letter_code
_entity_poly.pdbx_strand_id
1 'polypeptide(L)'
;MAGVSISGAVVALSSQALLQDLFCFFAILADTPFVVGDKISISGNIGNVESVGLRTTRVRMLDGELTVYANKDIGNARIGNHSRVPFKRIVQKTELGPLTSQDKISAFLEAAEQAVREYSDCRFVAARLMHFTEWGFQ
;
A
#
# COMPACT_ATOMS: atom_id res chain seq x y z
N MET A 1 -48.70 11.64 21.82
CA MET A 1 -47.55 11.99 20.97
C MET A 1 -46.43 10.96 21.19
N ALA A 2 -46.50 9.80 20.52
CA ALA A 2 -45.47 8.75 20.62
C ALA A 2 -45.33 7.90 19.34
N GLY A 3 -46.05 8.24 18.26
CA GLY A 3 -46.06 7.47 17.00
C GLY A 3 -45.09 7.98 15.91
N VAL A 4 -44.64 9.24 16.01
CA VAL A 4 -43.72 9.86 15.03
C VAL A 4 -42.26 9.54 15.33
N SER A 5 -41.91 9.25 16.60
CA SER A 5 -40.52 8.98 17.00
C SER A 5 -39.99 7.65 16.43
N ILE A 6 -40.83 6.61 16.41
CA ILE A 6 -40.42 5.26 15.99
C ILE A 6 -40.33 5.19 14.45
N SER A 7 -41.31 5.75 13.75
CA SER A 7 -41.33 5.77 12.28
C SER A 7 -40.17 6.57 11.67
N GLY A 8 -39.80 7.72 12.27
CA GLY A 8 -38.63 8.49 11.85
C GLY A 8 -37.30 7.76 12.08
N ALA A 9 -37.15 7.04 13.19
CA ALA A 9 -35.95 6.28 13.50
C ALA A 9 -35.70 5.13 12.51
N VAL A 10 -36.77 4.44 12.08
CA VAL A 10 -36.66 3.34 11.10
C VAL A 10 -36.15 3.83 9.75
N VAL A 11 -36.62 4.99 9.28
CA VAL A 11 -36.16 5.60 8.02
C VAL A 11 -34.69 6.01 8.11
N ALA A 12 -34.28 6.59 9.24
CA ALA A 12 -32.88 6.98 9.47
C ALA A 12 -31.95 5.77 9.52
N LEU A 13 -32.30 4.72 10.25
CA LEU A 13 -31.53 3.47 10.34
C LEU A 13 -31.40 2.79 8.99
N SER A 14 -32.47 2.79 8.18
CA SER A 14 -32.46 2.22 6.83
C SER A 14 -31.55 3.00 5.88
N SER A 15 -31.46 4.32 6.05
CA SER A 15 -30.68 5.22 5.18
C SER A 15 -29.22 5.38 5.63
N GLN A 16 -28.88 4.99 6.86
CA GLN A 16 -27.57 5.21 7.47
C GLN A 16 -26.43 4.66 6.61
N ALA A 17 -26.58 3.45 6.08
CA ALA A 17 -25.55 2.83 5.25
C ALA A 17 -25.28 3.61 3.96
N LEU A 18 -26.33 4.14 3.32
CA LEU A 18 -26.20 4.95 2.11
C LEU A 18 -25.56 6.31 2.40
N LEU A 19 -26.00 6.97 3.48
CA LEU A 19 -25.43 8.26 3.90
C LEU A 19 -23.94 8.12 4.24
N GLN A 20 -23.55 7.03 4.91
CA GLN A 20 -22.15 6.78 5.23
C GLN A 20 -21.29 6.60 3.96
N ASP A 21 -21.77 5.84 2.97
CA ASP A 21 -21.06 5.69 1.69
C ASP A 21 -20.88 7.04 0.98
N LEU A 22 -21.88 7.93 1.04
CA LEU A 22 -21.81 9.28 0.46
C LEU A 22 -20.79 10.17 1.18
N PHE A 23 -20.79 10.18 2.52
CA PHE A 23 -19.80 10.96 3.27
C PHE A 23 -18.38 10.47 2.99
N CYS A 24 -18.17 9.15 2.92
CA CYS A 24 -16.87 8.61 2.55
C CYS A 24 -16.47 8.96 1.12
N PHE A 25 -17.41 8.98 0.16
CA PHE A 25 -17.14 9.46 -1.18
C PHE A 25 -16.66 10.92 -1.18
N PHE A 26 -17.36 11.81 -0.48
CA PHE A 26 -16.94 13.21 -0.37
C PHE A 26 -15.59 13.36 0.32
N ALA A 27 -15.30 12.57 1.36
CA ALA A 27 -14.00 12.55 2.01
C ALA A 27 -12.89 12.10 1.05
N ILE A 28 -13.13 11.06 0.24
CA ILE A 28 -12.19 10.61 -0.80
C ILE A 28 -11.94 11.73 -1.81
N LEU A 29 -12.96 12.48 -2.22
CA LEU A 29 -12.76 13.61 -3.14
C LEU A 29 -12.05 14.81 -2.49
N ALA A 30 -12.36 15.14 -1.24
CA ALA A 30 -11.79 16.28 -0.55
C ALA A 30 -10.31 16.05 -0.21
N ASP A 31 -9.98 14.89 0.38
CA ASP A 31 -8.62 14.58 0.82
C ASP A 31 -7.79 13.92 -0.29
N THR A 32 -8.45 13.39 -1.33
CA THR A 32 -7.83 12.69 -2.47
C THR A 32 -6.71 11.73 -2.03
N PRO A 33 -6.97 10.76 -1.12
CA PRO A 33 -5.94 9.83 -0.64
C PRO A 33 -5.38 8.94 -1.76
N PHE A 34 -6.20 8.70 -2.79
CA PHE A 34 -5.86 8.00 -4.02
C PHE A 34 -6.70 8.55 -5.18
N VAL A 35 -6.23 8.32 -6.40
CA VAL A 35 -6.98 8.63 -7.63
C VAL A 35 -7.13 7.39 -8.50
N VAL A 36 -7.99 7.46 -9.52
CA VAL A 36 -8.06 6.42 -10.55
C VAL A 36 -6.68 6.22 -11.18
N GLY A 37 -6.25 4.97 -11.30
CA GLY A 37 -4.93 4.56 -11.75
C GLY A 37 -3.90 4.36 -10.62
N ASP A 38 -4.18 4.81 -9.40
CA ASP A 38 -3.27 4.55 -8.27
C ASP A 38 -3.26 3.06 -7.90
N LYS A 39 -2.07 2.55 -7.58
CA LYS A 39 -1.87 1.24 -6.99
C LYS A 39 -1.99 1.37 -5.48
N ILE A 40 -3.03 0.79 -4.92
CA ILE A 40 -3.33 0.87 -3.49
C ILE A 40 -3.35 -0.52 -2.85
N SER A 41 -3.05 -0.56 -1.57
CA SER A 41 -3.31 -1.72 -0.71
C SER A 41 -4.49 -1.43 0.22
N ILE A 42 -5.47 -2.33 0.22
CA ILE A 42 -6.64 -2.29 1.10
C ILE A 42 -6.72 -3.64 1.82
N SER A 43 -6.67 -3.63 3.15
CA SER A 43 -6.82 -4.83 3.99
C SER A 43 -5.90 -6.01 3.60
N GLY A 44 -4.68 -5.69 3.13
CA GLY A 44 -3.69 -6.70 2.72
C GLY A 44 -3.72 -7.07 1.23
N ASN A 45 -4.78 -6.72 0.50
CA ASN A 45 -4.86 -6.93 -0.94
C ASN A 45 -4.31 -5.73 -1.70
N ILE A 46 -3.57 -5.97 -2.78
CA ILE A 46 -2.96 -4.94 -3.62
C ILE A 46 -3.67 -4.93 -4.97
N GLY A 47 -4.05 -3.74 -5.43
CA GLY A 47 -4.66 -3.56 -6.74
C GLY A 47 -4.60 -2.13 -7.24
N ASN A 48 -5.06 -1.93 -8.48
CA ASN A 48 -5.13 -0.61 -9.11
C ASN A 48 -6.58 -0.10 -9.06
N VAL A 49 -6.76 1.17 -8.73
CA VAL A 49 -8.09 1.81 -8.71
C VAL A 49 -8.58 2.01 -10.15
N GLU A 50 -9.70 1.40 -10.53
CA GLU A 50 -10.29 1.57 -11.86
C GLU A 50 -11.34 2.68 -11.90
N SER A 51 -12.14 2.82 -10.84
CA SER A 51 -13.19 3.84 -10.78
C SER A 51 -13.58 4.13 -9.33
N VAL A 52 -13.82 5.40 -9.02
CA VAL A 52 -14.43 5.85 -7.76
C VAL A 52 -15.84 6.32 -8.07
N GLY A 53 -16.84 5.56 -7.62
CA GLY A 53 -18.25 5.91 -7.74
C GLY A 53 -18.82 6.46 -6.44
N LEU A 54 -20.06 6.95 -6.51
CA LEU A 54 -20.75 7.60 -5.39
C LEU A 54 -20.90 6.70 -4.15
N ARG A 55 -21.14 5.40 -4.36
CA ARG A 55 -21.30 4.42 -3.27
C ARG A 55 -20.14 3.45 -3.17
N THR A 56 -19.53 3.11 -4.30
CA THR A 56 -18.54 2.05 -4.38
C THR A 56 -17.32 2.47 -5.18
N THR A 57 -16.19 1.88 -4.84
CA THR A 57 -14.93 2.02 -5.57
C THR A 57 -14.54 0.66 -6.11
N ARG A 58 -14.08 0.62 -7.36
CA ARG A 58 -13.65 -0.61 -8.03
C ARG A 58 -12.14 -0.66 -8.11
N VAL A 59 -11.59 -1.79 -7.68
CA VAL A 59 -10.15 -2.03 -7.63
C VAL A 59 -9.85 -3.33 -8.36
N ARG A 60 -8.96 -3.26 -9.35
CA ARG A 60 -8.43 -4.42 -10.08
C ARG A 60 -7.26 -5.00 -9.30
N MET A 61 -7.44 -6.20 -8.77
CA MET A 61 -6.39 -6.95 -8.09
C MET A 61 -5.29 -7.37 -9.06
N LEU A 62 -4.12 -7.73 -8.51
CA LEU A 62 -2.97 -8.15 -9.31
C LEU A 62 -3.21 -9.45 -10.10
N ASP A 63 -4.13 -10.30 -9.65
CA ASP A 63 -4.59 -11.51 -10.33
C ASP A 63 -5.66 -11.24 -11.42
N GLY A 64 -6.10 -9.99 -11.56
CA GLY A 64 -7.11 -9.57 -12.53
C GLY A 64 -8.54 -9.53 -11.98
N GLU A 65 -8.78 -9.91 -10.73
CA GLU A 65 -10.12 -9.81 -10.11
C GLU A 65 -10.56 -8.34 -10.00
N LEU A 66 -11.82 -8.04 -10.37
CA LEU A 66 -12.42 -6.73 -10.08
C LEU A 66 -13.16 -6.78 -8.74
N THR A 67 -12.51 -6.31 -7.69
CA THR A 67 -13.15 -6.23 -6.39
C THR A 67 -13.88 -4.89 -6.26
N VAL A 68 -15.14 -4.96 -5.82
CA VAL A 68 -16.01 -3.79 -5.61
C VAL A 68 -16.13 -3.55 -4.11
N TYR A 69 -15.63 -2.42 -3.65
CA TYR A 69 -15.67 -2.01 -2.24
C TYR A 69 -16.75 -0.96 -2.02
N ALA A 70 -17.47 -1.04 -0.90
CA ALA A 70 -18.27 0.10 -0.45
C ALA A 70 -17.33 1.21 0.05
N ASN A 71 -17.68 2.46 -0.21
CA ASN A 71 -16.85 3.60 0.16
C ASN A 71 -16.68 3.69 1.69
N LYS A 72 -17.69 3.30 2.46
CA LYS A 72 -17.57 3.19 3.92
C LYS A 72 -16.52 2.18 4.36
N ASP A 73 -16.35 1.08 3.63
CA ASP A 73 -15.38 0.03 3.99
C ASP A 73 -13.95 0.53 3.73
N ILE A 74 -13.75 1.27 2.64
CA ILE A 74 -12.50 1.96 2.33
C ILE A 74 -12.19 3.04 3.36
N GLY A 75 -13.17 3.87 3.73
CA GLY A 75 -13.00 4.94 4.71
C GLY A 75 -12.64 4.44 6.11
N ASN A 76 -13.05 3.22 6.46
CA ASN A 76 -12.72 2.57 7.74
C ASN A 76 -11.43 1.73 7.68
N ALA A 77 -10.93 1.43 6.48
CA ALA A 77 -9.74 0.60 6.29
C ALA A 77 -8.46 1.44 6.27
N ARG A 78 -7.34 0.81 6.64
CA ARG A 78 -6.01 1.38 6.39
C ARG A 78 -5.67 1.22 4.91
N ILE A 79 -5.42 2.34 4.24
CA ILE A 79 -5.06 2.36 2.82
C ILE A 79 -3.57 2.70 2.68
N GLY A 80 -2.83 1.89 1.92
CA GLY A 80 -1.47 2.21 1.51
C GLY A 80 -1.41 2.60 0.04
N ASN A 81 -1.04 3.84 -0.28
CA ASN A 81 -0.87 4.28 -1.67
C ASN A 81 0.59 4.02 -2.13
N HIS A 82 0.77 3.06 -3.04
CA HIS A 82 2.06 2.68 -3.59
C HIS A 82 2.44 3.45 -4.86
N SER A 83 1.54 4.28 -5.40
CA SER A 83 1.83 5.17 -6.53
C SER A 83 2.43 6.50 -6.10
N ARG A 84 2.18 6.93 -4.86
CA ARG A 84 2.64 8.24 -4.34
C ARG A 84 3.96 8.19 -3.56
N VAL A 85 4.69 7.08 -3.65
CA VAL A 85 6.03 6.99 -3.04
C VAL A 85 7.06 7.63 -3.98
N PRO A 86 7.91 8.56 -3.49
CA PRO A 86 8.91 9.22 -4.35
C PRO A 86 10.00 8.24 -4.81
N PHE A 87 10.27 7.21 -4.00
CA PHE A 87 11.24 6.16 -4.33
C PHE A 87 10.71 4.82 -3.84
N LYS A 88 10.84 3.77 -4.66
CA LYS A 88 10.60 2.39 -4.24
C LYS A 88 11.86 1.85 -3.59
N ARG A 89 11.78 1.52 -2.30
CA ARG A 89 12.91 0.90 -1.60
C ARG A 89 13.02 -0.57 -2.01
N ILE A 90 14.14 -0.93 -2.62
CA ILE A 90 14.52 -2.31 -2.91
C ILE A 90 15.48 -2.77 -1.81
N VAL A 91 15.20 -3.91 -1.20
CA VAL A 91 16.09 -4.54 -0.22
C VAL A 91 16.57 -5.85 -0.83
N GLN A 92 17.84 -5.87 -1.23
CA GLN A 92 18.48 -7.08 -1.72
C GLN A 92 19.23 -7.76 -0.58
N LYS A 93 19.00 -9.07 -0.48
CA LYS A 93 19.54 -9.94 0.54
C LYS A 93 20.49 -10.90 -0.16
N THR A 94 21.77 -10.84 0.18
CA THR A 94 22.81 -11.65 -0.47
C THR A 94 23.57 -12.39 0.61
N GLU A 95 23.58 -13.72 0.51
CA GLU A 95 24.34 -14.56 1.42
C GLU A 95 25.78 -14.67 0.94
N LEU A 96 26.72 -14.47 1.86
CA LEU A 96 28.16 -14.59 1.62
C LEU A 96 28.70 -15.78 2.40
N GLY A 97 29.56 -16.57 1.76
CA GLY A 97 30.12 -17.78 2.36
C GLY A 97 30.96 -17.47 3.61
N PRO A 98 31.05 -18.39 4.58
CA PRO A 98 31.59 -18.14 5.90
C PRO A 98 33.11 -17.90 5.89
N LEU A 99 33.78 -18.35 4.83
CA LEU A 99 35.23 -18.18 4.63
C LEU A 99 35.58 -16.91 3.84
N THR A 100 34.60 -16.06 3.55
CA THR A 100 34.85 -14.79 2.85
C THR A 100 35.63 -13.86 3.78
N SER A 101 36.83 -13.47 3.37
CA SER A 101 37.67 -12.57 4.15
C SER A 101 37.05 -11.17 4.24
N GLN A 102 37.39 -10.43 5.29
CA GLN A 102 36.90 -9.07 5.50
C GLN A 102 37.17 -8.16 4.30
N ASP A 103 38.34 -8.29 3.66
CA ASP A 103 38.73 -7.52 2.47
C ASP A 103 37.80 -7.79 1.27
N LYS A 104 37.34 -9.04 1.11
CA LYS A 104 36.39 -9.40 0.06
C LYS A 104 34.99 -8.86 0.33
N ILE A 105 34.60 -8.78 1.61
CA ILE A 105 33.32 -8.19 2.01
C ILE A 105 33.34 -6.69 1.72
N SER A 106 34.38 -5.97 2.13
CA SER A 106 34.49 -4.53 1.86
C SER A 106 34.53 -4.26 0.35
N ALA A 107 35.31 -5.02 -0.42
CA ALA A 107 35.35 -4.91 -1.87
C ALA A 107 33.97 -5.19 -2.52
N PHE A 108 33.23 -6.17 -2.02
CA PHE A 108 31.87 -6.46 -2.49
C PHE A 108 30.90 -5.31 -2.20
N LEU A 109 30.95 -4.73 -1.00
CA LEU A 109 30.09 -3.61 -0.61
C LEU A 109 30.39 -2.36 -1.46
N GLU A 110 31.66 -2.06 -1.71
CA GLU A 110 32.08 -0.97 -2.58
C GLU A 110 31.62 -1.19 -4.03
N ALA A 111 31.81 -2.39 -4.56
CA ALA A 111 31.35 -2.75 -5.91
C ALA A 111 29.81 -2.66 -6.03
N ALA A 112 29.07 -3.10 -5.00
CA ALA A 112 27.61 -3.01 -4.98
C ALA A 112 27.13 -1.55 -4.91
N GLU A 113 27.76 -0.70 -4.11
CA GLU A 113 27.45 0.73 -4.07
C GLU A 113 27.71 1.38 -5.43
N GLN A 114 28.85 1.08 -6.06
CA GLN A 114 29.22 1.63 -7.36
C GLN A 114 28.25 1.19 -8.45
N ALA A 115 27.88 -0.08 -8.50
CA ALA A 115 26.90 -0.60 -9.44
C ALA A 115 25.52 0.08 -9.30
N VAL A 116 25.10 0.44 -8.08
CA VAL A 116 23.84 1.19 -7.88
C VAL A 116 23.98 2.64 -8.35
N ARG A 117 25.13 3.28 -8.11
CA ARG A 117 25.41 4.66 -8.52
C ARG A 117 25.51 4.84 -10.04
N GLU A 118 25.79 3.77 -10.79
CA GLU A 118 25.75 3.79 -12.26
C GLU A 118 24.35 4.07 -12.82
N TYR A 119 23.29 3.75 -12.06
CA TYR A 119 21.91 4.06 -12.45
C TYR A 119 21.48 5.41 -11.90
N SER A 120 21.17 6.37 -12.78
CA SER A 120 20.75 7.74 -12.42
C SER A 120 19.49 7.81 -11.54
N ASP A 121 18.62 6.82 -11.68
CA ASP A 121 17.30 6.79 -11.03
C ASP A 121 17.32 6.04 -9.68
N CYS A 122 18.49 5.55 -9.27
CA CYS A 122 18.67 4.76 -8.07
C CYS A 122 19.56 5.48 -7.07
N ARG A 123 19.22 5.36 -5.78
CA ARG A 123 20.03 5.88 -4.68
C ARG A 123 20.40 4.76 -3.76
N PHE A 124 21.70 4.50 -3.63
CA PHE A 124 22.21 3.62 -2.60
C PHE A 124 21.92 4.20 -1.21
N VAL A 125 21.32 3.41 -0.33
CA VAL A 125 20.91 3.85 1.01
C VAL A 125 21.88 3.33 2.06
N ALA A 126 22.04 2.00 2.13
CA ALA A 126 22.96 1.33 3.03
C ALA A 126 23.11 -0.13 2.61
N ALA A 127 24.28 -0.70 2.90
CA ALA A 127 24.47 -2.13 3.01
C ALA A 127 25.01 -2.43 4.40
N ARG A 128 24.42 -3.43 5.06
CA ARG A 128 24.72 -3.79 6.43
C ARG A 128 24.61 -5.29 6.59
N LEU A 129 25.45 -5.83 7.46
CA LEU A 129 25.28 -7.18 7.96
C LEU A 129 23.99 -7.24 8.79
N MET A 130 23.07 -8.11 8.41
CA MET A 130 21.78 -8.29 9.04
C MET A 130 21.83 -9.43 10.07
N HIS A 131 22.39 -10.59 9.69
CA HIS A 131 22.44 -11.75 10.58
C HIS A 131 23.45 -12.81 10.12
N PHE A 132 23.90 -13.61 11.08
CA PHE A 132 24.69 -14.81 10.83
C PHE A 132 23.77 -16.01 10.60
N THR A 133 24.08 -16.82 9.60
CA THR A 133 23.38 -18.06 9.27
C THR A 133 24.32 -19.24 9.46
N GLU A 134 23.80 -20.48 9.47
CA GLU A 134 24.63 -21.69 9.53
C GLU A 134 25.59 -21.82 8.33
N TRP A 135 25.28 -21.15 7.21
CA TRP A 135 25.98 -21.28 5.94
C TRP A 135 26.75 -20.03 5.52
N GLY A 136 26.82 -19.01 6.39
CA GLY A 136 27.44 -17.74 6.04
C GLY A 136 26.81 -16.54 6.73
N PHE A 137 26.92 -15.38 6.11
CA PHE A 137 26.43 -14.12 6.66
C PHE A 137 25.65 -13.34 5.60
N GLN A 138 24.59 -12.64 6.04
CA GLN A 138 23.60 -11.99 5.18
C GLN A 138 23.47 -10.50 5.48
#